data_AF-A0A946R6I4-F1
#
_entry.id   AF-A0A946R6I4-F1
#
_cell.length_a   1.000
_cell.length_b   1.000
_cell.length_c   1.000
_cell.angle_alpha   90.00
_cell.angle_beta   90.00
_cell.angle_gamma   90.00
#
_symmetry.space_group_name_H-M   'P 1'
#
loop_
_entity.id
_entity.type
_entity.pdbx_description
1 polymer ?
#
loop_
_entity_poly.entity_id
_entity_poly.type
_entity_poly.pdbx_seq_one_letter_code
_entity_poly.pdbx_strand_id
1 'polypeptide(L)' 'MDLTVVVPLFNEEESLPELCAWVDRVCQSEGIAYEMVLVDDGST' A
#
# COMPACT_ATOMS: atom_id res chain seq x y z
N MET A 1 0.58 14.38 11.39
CA MET A 1 -0.25 13.17 11.48
C MET A 1 0.35 12.22 10.49
N ASP A 2 0.89 11.12 10.97
CA ASP A 2 1.72 10.22 10.18
C ASP A 2 0.89 8.98 9.84
N LEU A 3 0.62 8.78 8.55
CA LEU A 3 -0.20 7.68 8.06
C LEU A 3 0.71 6.52 7.65
N THR A 4 0.52 5.35 8.26
CA THR A 4 1.19 4.12 7.85
C THR A 4 0.15 3.13 7.34
N VAL A 5 0.32 2.71 6.09
CA VAL A 5 -0.54 1.73 5.42
C VAL A 5 0.19 0.39 5.40
N VAL A 6 -0.29 -0.58 6.18
CA VAL A 6 0.28 -1.93 6.23
C VAL A 6 -0.59 -2.86 5.39
N VAL A 7 -0.01 -3.50 4.38
CA VAL A 7 -0.70 -4.38 3.44
C VAL A 7 -0.09 -5.77 3.53
N PRO A 8 -0.80 -6.77 4.12
CA PRO A 8 -0.39 -8.16 4.05
C PRO A 8 -0.65 -8.70 2.64
N LEU A 9 0.34 -9.38 2.06
CA LEU A 9 0.28 -9.98 0.75
C LEU A 9 -0.05 -11.47 0.87
N PHE A 10 -0.96 -11.96 0.03
CA PHE A 10 -1.18 -13.40 -0.17
C PHE A 10 -1.35 -13.68 -1.67
N ASN A 11 -0.26 -14.02 -2.37
CA ASN A 11 -0.29 -14.41 -3.80
C ASN A 11 -0.98 -13.40 -4.76
N GLU A 12 -0.99 -12.09 -4.44
CA GLU A 12 -1.70 -11.04 -5.20
C GLU A 12 -0.75 -10.02 -5.89
N GLU A 13 0.41 -10.49 -6.38
CA GLU A 13 1.46 -9.62 -6.95
C GLU A 13 0.98 -8.72 -8.11
N GLU A 14 0.03 -9.20 -8.91
CA GLU A 14 -0.50 -8.46 -10.07
C GLU A 14 -1.39 -7.26 -9.67
N SER A 15 -2.01 -7.31 -8.49
CA SER A 15 -2.94 -6.27 -8.01
C SER A 15 -2.24 -5.14 -7.24
N LEU A 16 -1.00 -5.36 -6.79
CA LEU A 16 -0.26 -4.40 -5.97
C LEU A 16 0.06 -3.08 -6.67
N PRO A 17 0.46 -3.06 -7.95
CA PRO A 17 0.69 -1.80 -8.65
C PRO A 17 -0.56 -0.91 -8.67
N GLU A 18 -1.75 -1.50 -8.85
CA GLU A 18 -3.03 -0.78 -8.87
C GLU A 18 -3.38 -0.23 -7.49
N LEU A 19 -3.24 -1.05 -6.44
CA LEU A 19 -3.47 -0.63 -5.05
C LEU A 19 -2.54 0.54 -4.66
N CYS A 20 -1.25 0.42 -4.95
CA CYS A 20 -0.26 1.46 -4.68
C CYS A 20 -0.61 2.77 -5.38
N ALA A 21 -1.00 2.71 -6.67
CA ALA A 21 -1.40 3.89 -7.42
C ALA A 21 -2.66 4.57 -6.87
N TRP A 22 -3.62 3.78 -6.37
CA TRP A 22 -4.84 4.33 -5.78
C TRP A 22 -4.57 5.03 -4.45
N VAL A 23 -3.78 4.42 -3.58
CA VAL A 23 -3.37 5.01 -2.30
C VAL A 23 -2.55 6.27 -2.53
N ASP A 24 -1.58 6.25 -3.45
CA ASP A 24 -0.76 7.40 -3.80
C ASP A 24 -1.62 8.57 -4.30
N ARG A 25 -2.58 8.30 -5.19
CA ARG A 25 -3.51 9.32 -5.69
C ARG A 25 -4.30 9.99 -4.57
N VAL A 26 -4.83 9.21 -3.62
CA VAL A 26 -5.60 9.75 -2.49
C VAL A 26 -4.69 10.57 -1.57
N CYS A 27 -3.51 10.05 -1.22
CA CYS A 27 -2.59 10.74 -0.32
C CYS A 27 -2.06 12.04 -0.93
N GLN A 28 -1.77 12.05 -2.24
CA GLN A 28 -1.38 13.27 -2.95
C GLN A 28 -2.50 14.31 -3.00
N SER A 29 -3.75 13.88 -3.24
CA SER A 29 -4.91 14.78 -3.26
C SER A 29 -5.15 15.46 -1.90
N GLU A 30 -4.96 14.71 -0.81
CA GLU A 30 -5.17 15.20 0.55
C GLU A 30 -3.92 15.85 1.17
N GLY A 31 -2.78 15.82 0.47
CA GLY A 31 -1.50 16.34 0.97
C GLY A 31 -0.98 15.59 2.19
N ILE A 32 -1.31 14.30 2.32
CA ILE A 32 -0.95 13.45 3.45
C ILE A 32 0.39 12.78 3.19
N ALA A 33 1.35 13.01 4.09
CA ALA A 33 2.56 12.21 4.13
C ALA A 33 2.23 10.80 4.64
N TYR A 34 2.65 9.78 3.90
CA TYR A 34 2.35 8.39 4.22
C TYR A 34 3.54 7.47 3.95
N GLU A 35 3.55 6.34 4.65
CA GLU A 35 4.43 5.21 4.40
C GLU A 35 3.58 3.98 4.08
N MET A 36 4.03 3.16 3.12
CA MET A 36 3.39 1.89 2.80
C MET A 36 4.34 0.73 3.07
N VAL A 37 3.88 -0.24 3.87
CA VAL A 37 4.64 -1.43 4.23
C VAL A 37 3.91 -2.65 3.68
N LEU A 38 4.51 -3.26 2.66
CA LEU A 38 4.05 -4.51 2.05
C LEU A 38 4.68 -5.67 2.82
N VAL A 39 3.86 -6.51 3.44
CA VAL A 39 4.30 -7.66 4.25
C VAL A 39 3.95 -8.93 3.51
N ASP A 40 4.96 -9.60 2.95
CA ASP A 40 4.82 -10.95 2.45
C ASP A 40 4.54 -11.90 3.62
N ASP A 41 3.43 -12.64 3.56
CA ASP A 41 3.04 -13.59 4.60
C ASP A 41 3.84 -14.91 4.53
N GLY A 42 4.71 -15.06 3.52
CA GLY A 42 5.58 -16.23 3.35
C GLY A 42 4.80 -17.51 3.04
N SER A 43 3.54 -17.40 2.62
CA SER A 43 2.69 -18.53 2.28
C SER A 43 3.25 -19.26 1.05
N THR A 44 3.83 -20.44 1.28
CA THR A 44 4.25 -21.41 0.26
C THR A 44 3.15 -22.43 -0.01
#